data_AF-A0A7J9K3L6-F1
#
_entry.id   AF-A0A7J9K3L6-F1
#
_cell.length_a   1.000
_cell.length_b   1.000
_cell.length_c   1.000
_cell.angle_alpha   90.00
_cell.angle_beta   90.00
_cell.angle_gamma   90.00
#
_symmetry.space_group_name_H-M   'P 1'
#
loop_
_entity.id
_entity.type
_entity.pdbx_description
1 polymer ?
#
loop_
_entity_poly.entity_id
_entity_poly.type
_entity_poly.pdbx_seq_one_letter_code
_entity_poly.pdbx_strand_id
1 'polypeptide(L)'
;MDGTLLIGRSSFPYFALVAFEVSGVLRLLFLLLASPLAGLLYYFVSESAGIQVLIFATFVGMKVSDIESVARAVLPKFYSSDLHPESWRVFTSCGKRCVLTANPRIMVEAFLKDLLGVDMVLGTEIGTYKGRATGFVCKPGVLVGKNKADALKKAFGETKPDVGLGDRHTDIPFMAMC
;
A
#
# COMPACT_ATOMS: atom_id res chain seq x y z
N MET A 1 -0.65 -2.04 -6.73
CA MET A 1 -1.25 -3.20 -6.04
C MET A 1 -2.75 -3.15 -6.19
N ASP A 2 -3.41 -2.18 -5.56
CA ASP A 2 -4.84 -1.90 -5.77
C ASP A 2 -5.12 -1.62 -7.25
N GLY A 3 -6.23 -2.11 -7.77
CA GLY A 3 -6.67 -1.96 -9.15
C GLY A 3 -5.83 -2.69 -10.22
N THR A 4 -4.69 -3.25 -9.83
CA THR A 4 -3.77 -3.97 -10.71
C THR A 4 -3.67 -5.44 -10.33
N LEU A 5 -3.03 -5.75 -9.19
CA LEU A 5 -2.91 -7.10 -8.66
C LEU A 5 -4.18 -7.50 -7.91
N LEU A 6 -4.81 -6.52 -7.26
CA LEU A 6 -6.13 -6.64 -6.66
C LEU A 6 -7.20 -6.06 -7.60
N ILE A 7 -8.42 -6.56 -7.50
CA ILE A 7 -9.58 -6.08 -8.25
C ILE A 7 -10.01 -4.70 -7.71
N GLY A 8 -10.06 -4.56 -6.38
CA GLY A 8 -10.40 -3.31 -5.72
C GLY A 8 -9.40 -2.19 -6.02
N ARG A 9 -9.91 -1.05 -6.49
CA ARG A 9 -9.10 0.17 -6.74
C ARG A 9 -8.87 1.03 -5.50
N SER A 10 -9.63 0.80 -4.43
CA SER A 10 -9.55 1.59 -3.20
C SER A 10 -8.91 0.79 -2.09
N SER A 11 -7.90 1.37 -1.46
CA SER A 11 -7.25 0.76 -0.29
C SER A 11 -8.04 0.95 1.00
N PHE A 12 -9.08 1.81 1.00
CA PHE A 12 -9.85 2.17 2.19
C PHE A 12 -10.36 0.96 3.00
N PRO A 13 -10.94 -0.10 2.39
CA PRO A 13 -11.40 -1.27 3.14
C PRO A 13 -10.30 -1.91 3.99
N TYR A 14 -9.06 -1.95 3.49
CA TYR A 14 -7.93 -2.52 4.21
C TYR A 14 -7.47 -1.63 5.38
N PHE A 15 -7.49 -0.30 5.22
CA PHE A 15 -7.27 0.63 6.32
C PHE A 15 -8.37 0.51 7.39
N ALA A 16 -9.64 0.37 6.98
CA ALA A 16 -10.76 0.19 7.87
C ALA A 16 -10.65 -1.12 8.68
N LEU A 17 -10.24 -2.21 8.05
CA LEU A 17 -9.97 -3.48 8.74
C LEU A 17 -8.87 -3.31 9.79
N VAL A 18 -7.75 -2.68 9.45
CA VAL A 18 -6.68 -2.43 10.44
C VAL A 18 -7.15 -1.54 11.58
N ALA A 19 -7.88 -0.47 11.28
CA ALA A 19 -8.44 0.44 12.28
C ALA A 19 -9.35 -0.31 13.27
N PHE A 20 -10.23 -1.16 12.76
CA PHE A 20 -11.16 -1.95 13.54
C PHE A 20 -10.47 -3.04 14.37
N GLU A 21 -9.60 -3.84 13.76
CA GLU A 21 -8.97 -4.98 14.43
C GLU A 21 -7.95 -4.54 15.51
N VAL A 22 -7.21 -3.45 15.28
CA VAL A 22 -6.18 -2.98 16.24
C VAL A 22 -6.77 -2.10 17.33
N SER A 23 -7.76 -1.25 17.03
CA SER A 23 -8.24 -0.20 17.94
C SER A 23 -9.75 -0.11 18.10
N GLY A 24 -10.50 -1.04 17.49
CA GLY A 24 -11.94 -1.16 17.64
C GLY A 24 -12.74 -0.09 16.89
N VAL A 25 -14.04 -0.05 17.21
CA VAL A 25 -15.05 0.77 16.53
C VAL A 25 -14.74 2.27 16.59
N LEU A 26 -14.17 2.77 17.68
CA LEU A 26 -13.88 4.21 17.83
C LEU A 26 -12.88 4.70 16.78
N ARG A 27 -11.83 3.90 16.52
CA ARG A 27 -10.83 4.23 15.50
C ARG A 27 -11.40 4.10 14.10
N LEU A 28 -12.19 3.06 13.86
CA LEU A 28 -12.92 2.90 12.60
C LEU A 28 -13.84 4.11 12.33
N LEU A 29 -14.59 4.56 13.34
CA LEU A 29 -15.45 5.74 13.23
C LEU A 29 -14.64 7.01 12.92
N PHE A 30 -13.51 7.20 13.60
CA PHE A 30 -12.60 8.31 13.29
C PHE A 30 -12.10 8.28 11.85
N LEU A 31 -11.70 7.12 11.34
CA LEU A 31 -11.30 6.94 9.95
C LEU A 31 -12.46 7.21 8.97
N LEU A 32 -13.68 6.75 9.28
CA LEU A 32 -14.87 7.00 8.48
C LEU A 32 -15.18 8.50 8.40
N LEU A 33 -15.09 9.22 9.52
CA LEU A 33 -15.28 10.68 9.56
C LEU A 33 -14.16 11.44 8.84
N ALA A 34 -12.94 10.91 8.82
CA ALA A 34 -11.82 11.48 8.07
C ALA A 34 -11.87 11.14 6.57
N SER A 35 -12.65 10.13 6.15
CA SER A 35 -12.68 9.67 4.75
C SER A 35 -13.18 10.71 3.73
N PRO A 36 -14.18 11.58 4.02
CA PRO A 36 -14.56 12.63 3.07
C PRO A 36 -13.45 13.67 2.90
N LEU A 37 -12.72 13.99 3.97
CA LEU A 37 -11.54 14.86 3.90
C LEU A 37 -10.42 14.21 3.09
N ALA A 38 -10.16 12.93 3.31
CA ALA A 38 -9.18 12.17 2.52
C ALA A 38 -9.55 12.17 1.03
N GLY A 39 -10.83 11.96 0.69
CA GLY A 39 -11.33 12.03 -0.68
C GLY A 39 -11.19 13.43 -1.28
N LEU A 40 -11.54 14.48 -0.53
CA LEU A 40 -11.39 15.86 -0.97
C LEU A 40 -9.91 16.16 -1.29
N LEU A 41 -8.98 15.81 -0.40
CA LEU A 41 -7.56 16.02 -0.65
C LEU A 41 -7.04 15.16 -1.80
N TYR A 42 -7.52 13.93 -1.93
CA TYR A 42 -7.15 13.03 -3.02
C TYR A 42 -7.46 13.65 -4.39
N TYR A 43 -8.68 14.16 -4.57
CA TYR A 43 -9.15 14.66 -5.87
C TYR A 43 -8.77 16.11 -6.15
N PHE A 44 -8.76 16.98 -5.13
CA PHE A 44 -8.54 18.42 -5.32
C PHE A 44 -7.09 18.87 -5.03
N VAL A 45 -6.29 18.07 -4.31
CA VAL A 45 -4.92 18.45 -3.94
C VAL A 45 -3.90 17.47 -4.52
N SER A 46 -3.87 16.23 -4.04
CA SER A 46 -3.04 15.15 -4.58
C SER A 46 -3.43 13.80 -3.99
N GLU A 47 -3.21 12.73 -4.77
CA GLU A 47 -3.35 11.33 -4.32
C GLU A 47 -2.55 11.08 -3.02
N SER A 48 -1.33 11.62 -2.93
CA SER A 48 -0.47 11.53 -1.75
C SER A 48 -1.13 12.13 -0.50
N ALA A 49 -1.73 13.31 -0.59
CA ALA A 49 -2.35 14.00 0.55
C ALA A 49 -3.55 13.21 1.10
N GLY A 50 -4.39 12.65 0.22
CA GLY A 50 -5.51 11.79 0.64
C GLY A 50 -5.03 10.54 1.38
N ILE A 51 -3.99 9.88 0.84
CA ILE A 51 -3.41 8.68 1.47
C ILE A 51 -2.76 9.01 2.82
N GLN A 52 -2.09 10.17 2.96
CA GLN A 52 -1.54 10.60 4.25
C GLN A 52 -2.62 10.77 5.33
N VAL A 53 -3.81 11.27 4.98
CA VAL A 53 -4.93 11.34 5.93
C VAL A 53 -5.38 9.94 6.35
N LEU A 54 -5.51 9.00 5.41
CA LEU A 54 -5.87 7.62 5.75
C LEU A 54 -4.83 6.95 6.65
N ILE A 55 -3.54 7.16 6.35
CA ILE A 55 -2.43 6.65 7.15
C ILE A 55 -2.48 7.24 8.56
N PHE A 56 -2.63 8.56 8.68
CA PHE A 56 -2.69 9.21 9.98
C PHE A 56 -3.89 8.72 10.79
N ALA A 57 -5.08 8.76 10.19
CA ALA A 57 -6.32 8.38 10.85
C ALA A 57 -6.31 6.92 11.31
N THR A 58 -5.68 6.03 10.54
CA THR A 58 -5.54 4.63 10.90
C THR A 58 -4.47 4.44 11.97
N PHE A 59 -3.23 4.86 11.71
CA PHE A 59 -2.06 4.36 12.43
C PHE A 59 -1.62 5.18 13.63
N VAL A 60 -2.06 6.43 13.78
CA VAL A 60 -1.51 7.31 14.81
C VAL A 60 -1.60 6.69 16.20
N GLY A 61 -0.45 6.51 16.82
CA GLY A 61 -0.33 5.95 18.16
C GLY A 61 -0.63 4.46 18.27
N MET A 62 -0.78 3.67 17.20
CA MET A 62 -0.87 2.20 17.30
C MET A 62 0.48 1.58 17.64
N LYS A 63 0.51 0.42 18.31
CA LYS A 63 1.75 -0.35 18.43
C LYS A 63 2.07 -1.00 17.09
N VAL A 64 3.34 -0.96 16.71
CA VAL A 64 3.83 -1.57 15.46
C VAL A 64 3.56 -3.06 15.44
N SER A 65 3.76 -3.75 16.57
CA SER A 65 3.48 -5.18 16.73
C SER A 65 2.03 -5.57 16.41
N ASP A 66 1.08 -4.71 16.78
CA ASP A 66 -0.34 -4.99 16.63
C ASP A 66 -0.75 -4.82 15.15
N ILE A 67 -0.18 -3.80 14.48
CA ILE A 67 -0.34 -3.60 13.03
C ILE A 67 0.20 -4.83 12.28
N GLU A 68 1.40 -5.27 12.62
CA GLU A 68 2.02 -6.45 12.00
C GLU A 68 1.22 -7.74 12.24
N SER A 69 0.64 -7.89 13.43
CA SER A 69 -0.21 -9.03 13.77
C SER A 69 -1.44 -9.07 12.86
N VAL A 70 -2.15 -7.94 12.71
CA VAL A 70 -3.32 -7.84 11.83
C VAL A 70 -2.94 -8.01 10.36
N ALA A 71 -1.79 -7.47 9.94
CA ALA A 71 -1.30 -7.61 8.58
C ALA A 71 -0.97 -9.06 8.19
N ARG A 72 -0.57 -9.90 9.17
CA ARG A 72 -0.31 -11.32 8.97
C ARG A 72 -1.54 -12.21 9.18
N ALA A 73 -2.40 -11.89 10.14
CA ALA A 73 -3.50 -12.77 10.54
C ALA A 73 -4.81 -12.49 9.82
N VAL A 74 -5.10 -11.22 9.50
CA VAL A 74 -6.42 -10.79 9.02
C VAL A 74 -6.36 -10.44 7.54
N LEU A 75 -5.49 -9.50 7.17
CA LEU A 75 -5.45 -8.94 5.82
C LEU A 75 -5.25 -9.98 4.70
N PRO A 76 -4.46 -11.06 4.87
CA PRO A 76 -4.23 -12.02 3.77
C PRO A 76 -5.51 -12.66 3.25
N LYS A 77 -6.49 -12.92 4.13
CA LYS A 77 -7.79 -13.47 3.72
C LYS A 77 -8.54 -12.52 2.78
N PHE A 78 -8.54 -11.23 3.12
CA PHE A 78 -9.23 -10.20 2.32
C PHE A 78 -8.51 -9.95 1.01
N TYR A 79 -7.18 -9.81 1.02
CA TYR A 79 -6.40 -9.64 -0.21
C TYR A 79 -6.52 -10.84 -1.16
N SER A 80 -6.51 -12.07 -0.64
CA SER A 80 -6.65 -13.28 -1.47
C SER A 80 -8.02 -13.33 -2.16
N SER A 81 -9.07 -12.85 -1.48
CA SER A 81 -10.43 -12.80 -2.03
C SER A 81 -10.59 -11.71 -3.09
N ASP A 82 -9.69 -10.71 -3.11
CA ASP A 82 -9.70 -9.57 -4.02
C ASP A 82 -8.62 -9.71 -5.12
N LEU A 83 -7.97 -10.87 -5.27
CA LEU A 83 -6.89 -11.05 -6.23
C LEU A 83 -7.42 -11.10 -7.68
N HIS A 84 -6.85 -10.28 -8.56
CA HIS A 84 -7.28 -10.24 -9.96
C HIS A 84 -6.70 -11.44 -10.73
N PRO A 85 -7.53 -12.34 -11.30
CA PRO A 85 -7.07 -13.62 -11.86
C PRO A 85 -6.11 -13.45 -13.04
N GLU A 86 -6.41 -12.53 -13.96
CA GLU A 86 -5.55 -12.29 -15.14
C GLU A 86 -4.21 -11.66 -14.76
N SER A 87 -4.21 -10.60 -13.95
CA SER A 87 -2.99 -9.99 -13.43
C SER A 87 -2.15 -10.98 -12.63
N TRP A 88 -2.79 -11.85 -11.84
CA TRP A 88 -2.11 -12.92 -11.11
C TRP A 88 -1.47 -13.95 -12.04
N ARG A 89 -2.16 -14.36 -13.12
CA ARG A 89 -1.59 -15.27 -14.13
C ARG A 89 -0.34 -14.69 -14.78
N VAL A 90 -0.37 -13.41 -15.16
CA VAL A 90 0.81 -12.73 -15.72
C VAL A 90 1.91 -12.62 -14.67
N PHE A 91 1.58 -12.15 -13.47
CA PHE A 91 2.55 -11.93 -12.39
C PHE A 91 3.29 -13.20 -11.97
N THR A 92 2.59 -14.34 -11.91
CA THR A 92 3.19 -15.65 -11.57
C THR A 92 4.03 -16.24 -12.70
N SER A 93 3.79 -15.86 -13.94
CA SER A 93 4.61 -16.31 -15.08
C SER A 93 6.01 -15.67 -15.11
N CYS A 94 6.21 -14.58 -14.36
CA CYS A 94 7.50 -13.90 -14.25
C CYS A 94 8.43 -14.61 -13.25
N GLY A 95 9.74 -14.63 -13.56
CA GLY A 95 10.77 -15.20 -12.70
C GLY A 95 11.06 -14.38 -11.44
N LYS A 96 11.33 -13.08 -11.60
CA LYS A 96 11.53 -12.12 -10.49
C LYS A 96 10.36 -11.16 -10.42
N ARG A 97 9.80 -10.97 -9.22
CA ARG A 97 8.53 -10.27 -8.99
C ARG A 97 8.73 -9.13 -8.00
N CYS A 98 8.32 -7.93 -8.42
CA CYS A 98 8.36 -6.74 -7.58
C CYS A 98 6.98 -6.09 -7.54
N VAL A 99 6.55 -5.66 -6.36
CA VAL A 99 5.29 -4.92 -6.17
C VAL A 99 5.60 -3.52 -5.66
N LEU A 100 5.12 -2.53 -6.41
CA LEU A 100 5.12 -1.13 -6.03
C LEU A 100 3.71 -0.72 -5.58
N THR A 101 3.60 -0.11 -4.41
CA THR A 101 2.30 0.29 -3.87
C THR A 101 2.37 1.58 -3.06
N ALA A 102 1.29 2.36 -3.13
CA ALA A 102 1.11 3.52 -2.28
C ALA A 102 0.69 3.13 -0.85
N ASN A 103 0.23 1.89 -0.64
CA ASN A 103 -0.15 1.39 0.68
C ASN A 103 1.07 1.33 1.62
N PRO A 104 0.86 1.51 2.93
CA PRO A 104 1.89 1.26 3.93
C PRO A 104 2.48 -0.13 3.76
N ARG A 105 3.80 -0.23 3.63
CA ARG A 105 4.47 -1.51 3.40
C ARG A 105 4.15 -2.52 4.50
N ILE A 106 4.12 -2.06 5.75
CA ILE A 106 3.78 -2.88 6.94
C ILE A 106 2.40 -3.58 6.84
N MET A 107 1.46 -3.06 6.04
CA MET A 107 0.15 -3.67 5.84
C MET A 107 0.15 -4.78 4.79
N VAL A 108 1.06 -4.74 3.82
CA VAL A 108 0.97 -5.57 2.60
C VAL A 108 2.11 -6.57 2.50
N GLU A 109 3.26 -6.29 3.12
CA GLU A 109 4.50 -7.04 2.86
C GLU A 109 4.36 -8.51 3.25
N ALA A 110 3.72 -8.82 4.37
CA ALA A 110 3.49 -10.19 4.80
C ALA A 110 2.67 -10.99 3.76
N PHE A 111 1.54 -10.44 3.30
CA PHE A 111 0.73 -11.08 2.26
C PHE A 111 1.53 -11.28 0.96
N LEU A 112 2.23 -10.24 0.50
CA LEU A 112 2.95 -10.29 -0.77
C LEU A 112 4.13 -11.27 -0.72
N LYS A 113 4.96 -11.22 0.33
CA LYS A 113 6.13 -12.08 0.44
C LYS A 113 5.76 -13.50 0.85
N ASP A 114 5.00 -13.64 1.92
CA ASP A 114 4.80 -14.94 2.56
C ASP A 114 3.75 -15.78 1.82
N LEU A 115 2.74 -15.15 1.21
CA LEU A 115 1.65 -15.86 0.51
C LEU A 115 1.82 -15.86 -1.02
N LEU A 116 2.26 -14.75 -1.62
CA LEU A 116 2.41 -14.66 -3.09
C LEU A 116 3.83 -14.90 -3.60
N GLY A 117 4.82 -15.05 -2.70
CA GLY A 117 6.22 -15.27 -3.09
C GLY A 117 6.79 -14.10 -3.90
N VAL A 118 6.43 -12.87 -3.55
CA VAL A 118 7.01 -11.66 -4.15
C VAL A 118 8.44 -11.45 -3.63
N ASP A 119 9.41 -11.29 -4.52
CA ASP A 119 10.82 -11.09 -4.14
C ASP A 119 11.06 -9.73 -3.48
N MET A 120 10.36 -8.70 -3.98
CA MET A 120 10.57 -7.32 -3.55
C MET A 120 9.25 -6.55 -3.41
N VAL A 121 9.09 -5.87 -2.28
CA VAL A 121 7.94 -5.00 -2.00
C VAL A 121 8.46 -3.60 -1.72
N LEU A 122 8.04 -2.64 -2.55
CA LEU A 122 8.28 -1.22 -2.35
C LEU A 122 6.94 -0.58 -2.00
N GLY A 123 6.80 -0.14 -0.76
CA GLY A 123 5.58 0.48 -0.25
C GLY A 123 5.87 1.81 0.43
N THR A 124 4.81 2.51 0.84
CA THR A 124 4.96 3.71 1.66
C THR A 124 5.47 3.32 3.05
N GLU A 125 6.54 3.98 3.51
CA GLU A 125 7.11 3.74 4.84
C GLU A 125 6.48 4.70 5.85
N ILE A 126 6.02 4.15 6.99
CA ILE A 126 5.45 4.94 8.08
C ILE A 126 6.49 5.20 9.17
N GLY A 127 6.45 6.38 9.77
CA GLY A 127 7.31 6.76 10.88
C GLY A 127 6.94 5.99 12.14
N THR A 128 7.96 5.59 12.89
CA THR A 128 7.78 4.90 14.18
C THR A 128 8.61 5.55 15.26
N TYR A 129 8.07 5.62 16.47
CA TYR A 129 8.77 6.10 17.66
C TYR A 129 8.45 5.19 18.85
N LYS A 130 9.50 4.65 19.50
CA LYS A 130 9.38 3.74 20.65
C LYS A 130 8.37 2.59 20.43
N GLY A 131 8.44 1.95 19.26
CA GLY A 131 7.57 0.81 18.90
C GLY A 131 6.12 1.20 18.57
N ARG A 132 5.81 2.49 18.40
CA ARG A 132 4.49 2.97 17.99
C ARG A 132 4.56 3.70 16.66
N ALA A 133 3.53 3.56 15.84
CA ALA A 133 3.38 4.31 14.61
C ALA A 133 3.04 5.78 14.92
N THR A 134 3.72 6.71 14.26
CA THR A 134 3.47 8.15 14.43
C THR A 134 2.26 8.63 13.65
N GLY A 135 1.78 7.84 12.68
CA GLY A 135 0.75 8.25 11.73
C GLY A 135 1.28 9.10 10.57
N PHE A 136 2.58 9.42 10.55
CA PHE A 136 3.20 10.18 9.47
C PHE A 136 4.05 9.29 8.56
N VAL A 137 4.24 9.72 7.31
CA VAL A 137 5.07 9.00 6.34
C VAL A 137 6.52 9.43 6.41
N CYS A 138 7.44 8.50 6.24
CA CYS A 138 8.87 8.78 6.09
C CYS A 138 9.15 9.43 4.73
N LYS A 139 10.28 10.15 4.60
CA LYS A 139 10.74 10.65 3.30
C LYS A 139 11.00 9.46 2.35
N PRO A 140 10.65 9.55 1.05
CA PRO A 140 10.21 10.75 0.32
C PRO A 140 8.71 11.06 0.39
N GLY A 141 7.94 10.30 1.17
CA GLY A 141 6.49 10.43 1.30
C GLY A 141 5.75 9.22 0.76
N VAL A 142 4.49 9.41 0.36
CA VAL A 142 3.68 8.33 -0.22
C VAL A 142 4.26 7.91 -1.57
N LEU A 143 4.31 6.61 -1.80
CA LEU A 143 4.90 6.02 -3.01
C LEU A 143 3.91 6.06 -4.19
N VAL A 144 3.78 7.24 -4.81
CA VAL A 144 2.90 7.52 -5.96
C VAL A 144 3.64 8.33 -7.03
N GLY A 145 3.24 8.19 -8.29
CA GLY A 145 3.80 8.98 -9.39
C GLY A 145 5.32 8.86 -9.49
N LYS A 146 6.01 10.00 -9.47
CA LYS A 146 7.47 10.08 -9.52
C LYS A 146 8.16 9.31 -8.39
N ASN A 147 7.56 9.25 -7.19
CA ASN A 147 8.16 8.49 -6.08
C ASN A 147 8.22 6.98 -6.39
N LYS A 148 7.21 6.41 -7.11
CA LYS A 148 7.28 5.02 -7.58
C LYS A 148 8.43 4.84 -8.57
N ALA A 149 8.56 5.76 -9.51
CA ALA A 149 9.64 5.72 -10.50
C ALA A 149 11.03 5.79 -9.84
N ASP A 150 11.23 6.76 -8.94
CA ASP A 150 12.50 6.94 -8.24
C ASP A 150 12.82 5.72 -7.35
N ALA A 151 11.82 5.12 -6.69
CA ALA A 151 12.02 3.90 -5.90
C ALA A 151 12.36 2.69 -6.77
N LEU A 152 11.70 2.52 -7.92
CA LEU A 152 12.03 1.44 -8.87
C LEU A 152 13.47 1.58 -9.37
N LYS A 153 13.86 2.78 -9.81
CA LYS A 153 15.21 3.08 -10.28
C LYS A 153 16.25 2.83 -9.19
N LYS A 154 15.97 3.25 -7.96
CA LYS A 154 16.86 2.99 -6.82
C LYS A 154 17.01 1.49 -6.53
N ALA A 155 15.95 0.72 -6.66
CA ALA A 155 15.94 -0.71 -6.33
C ALA A 155 16.57 -1.61 -7.41
N PHE A 156 16.38 -1.25 -8.70
CA PHE A 156 16.87 -2.05 -9.83
C PHE A 156 18.14 -1.49 -10.47
N GLY A 157 18.54 -0.25 -10.16
CA GLY A 157 19.70 0.40 -10.74
C GLY A 157 19.54 0.54 -12.25
N GLU A 158 20.50 -0.02 -13.00
CA GLU A 158 20.49 -0.05 -14.46
C GLU A 158 19.68 -1.22 -15.05
N THR A 159 19.25 -2.18 -14.22
CA THR A 159 18.45 -3.31 -14.69
C THR A 159 17.02 -2.85 -14.91
N LYS A 160 16.45 -3.11 -16.08
CA LYS A 160 15.05 -2.76 -16.37
C LYS A 160 14.14 -3.98 -16.17
N PRO A 161 12.98 -3.84 -15.51
CA PRO A 161 11.99 -4.92 -15.49
C PRO A 161 11.43 -5.14 -16.90
N ASP A 162 11.14 -6.39 -17.29
CA ASP A 162 10.64 -6.66 -18.65
C ASP A 162 9.13 -6.39 -18.81
N VAL A 163 8.39 -6.38 -17.71
CA VAL A 163 6.92 -6.24 -17.70
C VAL A 163 6.51 -5.27 -16.60
N GLY A 164 5.72 -4.26 -16.97
CA GLY A 164 5.04 -3.34 -16.06
C GLY A 164 3.53 -3.57 -16.06
N LEU A 165 2.92 -3.61 -14.87
CA LEU A 165 1.48 -3.63 -14.70
C LEU A 165 1.05 -2.44 -13.83
N GLY A 166 0.03 -1.71 -14.25
CA GLY A 166 -0.52 -0.56 -13.52
C GLY A 166 -1.91 -0.19 -14.02
N ASP A 167 -2.72 0.46 -13.19
CA ASP A 167 -4.10 0.83 -13.48
C ASP A 167 -4.34 2.36 -13.53
N ARG A 168 -3.36 3.16 -13.07
CA ARG A 168 -3.51 4.62 -12.93
C ARG A 168 -2.54 5.41 -13.79
N HIS A 169 -2.91 6.66 -14.09
CA HIS A 169 -1.97 7.61 -14.72
C HIS A 169 -0.71 7.84 -13.88
N THR A 170 -0.81 7.75 -12.54
CA THR A 170 0.33 7.84 -11.63
C THR A 170 1.28 6.64 -11.71
N ASP A 171 0.93 5.59 -12.45
CA ASP A 171 1.78 4.43 -12.70
C ASP A 171 2.59 4.56 -14.00
N ILE A 172 2.15 5.40 -14.94
CA ILE A 172 2.82 5.62 -16.23
C ILE A 172 4.33 5.90 -16.07
N PRO A 173 4.78 6.76 -15.12
CA PRO A 173 6.20 7.05 -14.97
C PRO A 173 7.07 5.83 -14.66
N PHE A 174 6.56 4.86 -13.88
CA PHE A 174 7.34 3.64 -13.61
C PHE A 174 7.18 2.60 -14.72
N MET A 175 5.98 2.49 -15.31
CA MET A 175 5.74 1.57 -16.42
C MET A 175 6.58 1.91 -17.65
N ALA A 176 6.86 3.20 -17.89
CA ALA A 176 7.74 3.65 -18.97
C ALA A 176 9.22 3.27 -18.77
N MET A 177 9.58 2.74 -17.61
CA MET A 177 10.93 2.21 -17.33
C MET A 177 11.03 0.70 -17.44
N CYS A 178 9.89 0.02 -17.65
CA CYS A 178 9.83 -1.39 -17.98
C CYS A 178 9.90 -1.56 -19.51
#